data_AF-A2DQY8-F1
#
_entry.id   AF-A2DQY8-F1
#
_cell.length_a   1.000
_cell.length_b   1.000
_cell.length_c   1.000
_cell.angle_alpha   90.00
_cell.angle_beta   90.00
_cell.angle_gamma   90.00
#
_symmetry.space_group_name_H-M   'P 1'
#
loop_
_entity.id
_entity.type
_entity.pdbx_description
1 polymer ?
#
loop_
_entity_poly.entity_id
_entity_poly.type
_entity_poly.pdbx_seq_one_letter_code
_entity_poly.pdbx_strand_id
1 'polypeptide(L)'
;MTNPGVRVVLSDPCCEDYFPTDILDVQETLQNYVIEMGENLRQTNKFSEEYTYNLSESVIDNALIYGVILSSKIGDINGKFTLENAILSLTPHFNKKQVNLKFKPTQTGLCRGEIIAVSGKYSNGNVYVDQVFTNCRKKNPESIPETFNSTILVCTGPYINDSLDQIILLNHKLVQINPDFTIFLGPFLTEDCSIIMNFGKEGPCYDADTLTEEVIQILSQNLKNSVFIPSPDDISGLKIIPGPRISDGGLTYSCTGNPCQIRYGPIDIYSIAFQSMDYLIENCCSKTPEEGILAKQCSGYPSVHPYIQYNNISDLKAKRSPHLFIYSGNQEHLEWNGTTSIGTPSFLKSNKITLCQFKDGKLDIQFV
;
A
#
# COMPACT_ATOMS: atom_id res chain seq x y z
N MET A 1 34.28 2.10 7.16
CA MET A 1 33.80 2.84 8.35
C MET A 1 32.33 2.52 8.49
N THR A 2 31.95 1.70 9.47
CA THR A 2 30.56 1.32 9.74
C THR A 2 29.82 2.51 10.33
N ASN A 3 28.74 2.95 9.70
CA ASN A 3 27.95 4.11 10.13
C ASN A 3 27.33 3.81 11.51
N PRO A 4 27.82 4.40 12.62
CA PRO A 4 27.30 4.11 13.94
C PRO A 4 25.99 4.90 14.11
N GLY A 5 24.84 4.23 14.03
CA GLY A 5 23.57 4.81 14.48
C GLY A 5 22.33 4.70 13.59
N VAL A 6 22.34 3.88 12.53
CA VAL A 6 21.09 3.65 11.76
C VAL A 6 20.19 2.69 12.54
N ARG A 7 19.20 3.23 13.26
CA ARG A 7 18.18 2.45 13.98
C ARG A 7 17.03 2.14 13.04
N VAL A 8 16.66 0.87 12.92
CA VAL A 8 15.41 0.44 12.30
C VAL A 8 14.28 0.62 13.32
N VAL A 9 13.23 1.34 12.95
CA VAL A 9 11.99 1.43 13.74
C VAL A 9 10.86 0.87 12.91
N LEU A 10 10.21 -0.17 13.43
CA LEU A 10 9.09 -0.85 12.78
C LEU A 10 7.79 -0.43 13.47
N SER A 11 6.74 -0.27 12.68
CA SER A 11 5.37 -0.14 13.16
C SER A 11 4.52 -1.17 12.46
N ASP A 12 4.05 -2.15 13.23
CA ASP A 12 3.12 -3.18 12.77
C ASP A 12 1.66 -2.69 12.79
N PRO A 13 0.78 -3.29 11.97
CA PRO A 13 -0.67 -3.16 12.12
C PRO A 13 -1.12 -3.73 13.48
N CYS A 14 -2.26 -3.27 13.98
CA CYS A 14 -2.78 -3.73 15.26
C CYS A 14 -3.24 -5.19 15.17
N CYS A 15 -2.87 -6.02 16.15
CA CYS A 15 -3.14 -7.47 16.14
C CYS A 15 -4.53 -7.86 16.66
N GLU A 16 -5.41 -6.91 16.95
CA GLU A 16 -6.70 -7.16 17.60
C GLU A 16 -7.85 -7.19 16.56
N ASP A 17 -8.71 -8.21 16.68
CA ASP A 17 -10.02 -8.35 16.02
C ASP A 17 -10.07 -8.16 14.49
N TYR A 18 -9.31 -8.96 13.73
CA TYR A 18 -9.39 -8.98 12.26
C TYR A 18 -10.77 -9.37 11.68
N PHE A 19 -11.63 -10.01 12.47
CA PHE A 19 -12.96 -10.44 12.05
C PHE A 19 -14.01 -9.85 12.99
N PRO A 20 -14.43 -8.59 12.77
CA PRO A 20 -15.39 -7.93 13.63
C PRO A 20 -16.74 -8.64 13.52
N THR A 21 -17.44 -8.77 14.65
CA THR A 21 -18.78 -9.35 14.70
C THR A 21 -19.88 -8.29 14.50
N ASP A 22 -19.56 -7.01 14.65
CA ASP A 22 -20.50 -5.89 14.48
C ASP A 22 -20.17 -5.04 13.24
N ILE A 23 -21.14 -4.93 12.33
CA ILE A 23 -21.04 -4.11 11.12
C ILE A 23 -21.00 -2.61 11.42
N LEU A 24 -21.54 -2.17 12.57
CA LEU A 24 -21.55 -0.77 12.98
C LEU A 24 -20.13 -0.29 13.29
N ASP A 25 -19.31 -1.11 13.93
CA ASP A 25 -17.91 -0.79 14.24
C ASP A 25 -17.07 -0.61 12.97
N VAL A 26 -17.33 -1.45 11.95
CA VAL A 26 -16.70 -1.31 10.62
C VAL A 26 -17.09 0.02 9.98
N GLN A 27 -18.37 0.38 10.04
CA GLN A 27 -18.87 1.64 9.48
C GLN A 27 -18.27 2.85 10.19
N GLU A 28 -18.21 2.84 11.52
CA GLU A 28 -17.61 3.91 12.31
C GLU A 28 -16.13 4.08 11.98
N THR A 29 -15.37 2.98 11.92
CA THR A 29 -13.94 3.02 11.59
C THR A 29 -13.68 3.59 10.20
N LEU A 30 -14.46 3.16 9.20
CA LEU A 30 -14.39 3.71 7.86
C LEU A 30 -14.71 5.21 7.82
N GLN A 31 -15.75 5.64 8.55
CA GLN A 31 -16.13 7.04 8.60
C GLN A 31 -15.03 7.89 9.24
N ASN A 32 -14.46 7.43 10.36
CA ASN A 32 -13.36 8.11 11.03
C ASN A 32 -12.12 8.23 10.13
N TYR A 33 -11.79 7.17 9.39
CA TYR A 33 -10.72 7.19 8.39
C TYR A 33 -10.96 8.24 7.31
N VAL A 34 -12.17 8.28 6.73
CA VAL A 34 -12.51 9.26 5.68
C VAL A 34 -12.55 10.69 6.22
N ILE A 35 -13.03 10.91 7.45
CA ILE A 35 -13.01 12.21 8.13
C ILE A 35 -11.56 12.70 8.30
N GLU A 36 -10.67 11.86 8.82
CA GLU A 36 -9.27 12.25 9.03
C GLU A 36 -8.57 12.59 7.70
N MET A 37 -8.82 11.81 6.65
CA MET A 37 -8.26 12.05 5.32
C MET A 37 -8.86 13.30 4.66
N GLY A 38 -10.14 13.58 4.89
CA GLY A 38 -10.79 14.84 4.50
C GLY A 38 -10.16 16.06 5.17
N GLU A 39 -9.83 15.99 6.45
CA GLU A 39 -9.10 17.07 7.13
C GLU A 39 -7.68 17.24 6.56
N ASN A 40 -6.99 16.14 6.22
CA ASN A 40 -5.69 16.24 5.55
C ASN A 40 -5.80 16.95 4.20
N LEU A 41 -6.81 16.63 3.38
CA LEU A 41 -7.07 17.33 2.12
C LEU A 41 -7.23 18.83 2.34
N ARG A 42 -7.99 19.21 3.37
CA ARG A 42 -8.22 20.63 3.71
C ARG A 42 -6.94 21.35 4.08
N GLN A 43 -6.14 20.77 4.97
CA GLN A 43 -4.87 21.33 5.43
C GLN A 43 -3.87 21.48 4.28
N THR A 44 -3.73 20.44 3.47
CA THR A 44 -2.71 20.35 2.41
C THR A 44 -3.01 21.24 1.23
N ASN A 45 -4.29 21.38 0.87
CA ASN A 45 -4.72 22.28 -0.19
C ASN A 45 -5.02 23.70 0.34
N LYS A 46 -4.81 23.96 1.63
CA LYS A 46 -4.97 25.26 2.30
C LYS A 46 -6.33 25.91 2.03
N PHE A 47 -7.41 25.12 2.11
CA PHE A 47 -8.75 25.68 1.96
C PHE A 47 -8.99 26.69 3.08
N SER A 48 -9.35 27.93 2.70
CA SER A 48 -9.69 28.99 3.66
C SER A 48 -11.09 28.81 4.24
N GLU A 49 -11.93 28.05 3.55
CA GLU A 49 -13.34 27.81 3.89
C GLU A 49 -13.52 26.39 4.45
N GLU A 50 -14.53 26.24 5.31
CA GLU A 50 -14.99 24.94 5.78
C GLU A 50 -15.73 24.17 4.67
N TYR A 51 -15.82 22.85 4.80
CA TYR A 51 -16.60 22.04 3.87
C TYR A 51 -18.09 22.41 3.92
N THR A 52 -18.76 22.33 2.77
CA THR A 52 -20.19 22.58 2.61
C THR A 52 -21.00 21.36 3.08
N TYR A 53 -21.21 21.24 4.39
CA TYR A 53 -21.89 20.11 5.00
C TYR A 53 -23.42 20.06 4.75
N ASN A 54 -24.05 21.22 4.57
CA ASN A 54 -25.49 21.32 4.37
C ASN A 54 -25.85 21.43 2.88
N LEU A 55 -26.19 20.29 2.27
CA LEU A 55 -26.64 20.17 0.87
C LEU A 55 -28.17 20.08 0.76
N SER A 56 -28.89 20.92 1.52
CA SER A 56 -30.36 21.00 1.47
C SER A 56 -30.89 22.00 0.44
N GLU A 57 -30.11 23.02 0.10
CA GLU A 57 -30.48 24.02 -0.89
C GLU A 57 -30.54 23.43 -2.30
N SER A 58 -31.45 23.94 -3.13
CA SER A 58 -31.62 23.45 -4.51
C SER A 58 -30.39 23.69 -5.39
N VAL A 59 -29.62 24.75 -5.10
CA VAL A 59 -28.42 25.15 -5.85
C VAL A 59 -27.41 25.79 -4.89
N ILE A 60 -26.15 25.37 -4.96
CA ILE A 60 -25.00 25.97 -4.26
C ILE A 60 -23.88 26.13 -5.29
N ASP A 61 -23.44 27.37 -5.59
CA ASP A 61 -22.52 27.60 -6.71
C ASP A 61 -21.06 27.20 -6.42
N ASN A 62 -20.62 27.27 -5.16
CA ASN A 62 -19.24 26.95 -4.74
C ASN A 62 -19.24 25.90 -3.62
N ALA A 63 -19.89 24.77 -3.84
CA ALA A 63 -19.86 23.66 -2.88
C ALA A 63 -18.44 23.06 -2.85
N LEU A 64 -17.88 22.93 -1.65
CA LEU A 64 -16.64 22.20 -1.38
C LEU A 64 -16.98 21.01 -0.48
N ILE A 65 -16.85 19.80 -1.00
CA ILE A 65 -17.24 18.57 -0.29
C ILE A 65 -16.15 17.50 -0.41
N TYR A 66 -16.15 16.54 0.51
CA TYR A 66 -15.20 15.42 0.48
C TYR A 66 -15.89 14.09 0.79
N GLY A 67 -15.26 13.00 0.35
CA GLY A 67 -15.77 11.65 0.58
C GLY A 67 -14.98 10.61 -0.20
N VAL A 68 -15.53 9.40 -0.25
CA VAL A 68 -14.97 8.28 -1.02
C VAL A 68 -15.61 8.24 -2.40
N ILE A 69 -14.83 8.26 -3.47
CA ILE A 69 -15.37 8.13 -4.83
C ILE A 69 -15.74 6.67 -5.11
N LEU A 70 -16.99 6.40 -5.49
CA LEU A 70 -17.50 5.06 -5.76
C LEU A 70 -18.27 5.05 -7.08
N SER A 71 -18.70 3.86 -7.51
CA SER A 71 -19.65 3.70 -8.63
C SER A 71 -21.09 3.71 -8.11
N SER A 72 -21.99 4.34 -8.86
CA SER A 72 -23.43 4.43 -8.57
C SER A 72 -24.14 3.07 -8.61
N LYS A 73 -23.54 2.05 -9.25
CA LYS A 73 -24.07 0.69 -9.29
C LYS A 73 -23.64 -0.08 -8.05
N ILE A 74 -24.37 0.12 -6.96
CA ILE A 74 -24.24 -0.69 -5.74
C ILE A 74 -24.48 -2.16 -6.11
N GLY A 75 -23.48 -3.02 -5.90
CA GLY A 75 -23.56 -4.46 -6.16
C GLY A 75 -22.87 -4.95 -7.45
N ASP A 76 -22.48 -4.05 -8.36
CA ASP A 76 -21.67 -4.43 -9.53
C ASP A 76 -20.19 -4.37 -9.15
N ILE A 77 -19.75 -5.34 -8.34
CA ILE A 77 -18.34 -5.56 -8.00
C ILE A 77 -17.50 -5.78 -9.27
N ASN A 78 -18.13 -6.19 -10.36
CA ASN A 78 -17.53 -6.38 -11.68
C ASN A 78 -17.73 -5.17 -12.62
N GLY A 79 -18.48 -4.16 -12.17
CA GLY A 79 -18.85 -3.00 -12.97
C GLY A 79 -17.67 -2.05 -13.07
N LYS A 80 -17.19 -1.83 -14.29
CA LYS A 80 -16.10 -0.89 -14.55
C LYS A 80 -16.44 0.51 -14.00
N PHE A 81 -15.55 1.06 -13.19
CA PHE A 81 -15.64 2.44 -12.71
C PHE A 81 -15.46 3.41 -13.87
N THR A 82 -16.39 4.37 -14.03
CA THR A 82 -16.31 5.42 -15.04
C THR A 82 -16.74 6.75 -14.45
N LEU A 83 -16.27 7.87 -15.01
CA LEU A 83 -16.67 9.19 -14.52
C LEU A 83 -18.17 9.48 -14.69
N GLU A 84 -18.84 8.80 -15.62
CA GLU A 84 -20.28 8.92 -15.83
C GLU A 84 -21.10 8.29 -14.69
N ASN A 85 -20.56 7.24 -14.07
CA ASN A 85 -21.18 6.53 -12.95
C ASN A 85 -20.61 6.89 -11.58
N ALA A 86 -19.73 7.90 -11.52
CA ALA A 86 -19.08 8.30 -10.29
C ALA A 86 -20.04 8.97 -9.30
N ILE A 87 -19.99 8.49 -8.06
CA ILE A 87 -20.64 9.11 -6.90
C ILE A 87 -19.59 9.44 -5.86
N LEU A 88 -19.91 10.40 -5.00
CA LEU A 88 -19.15 10.66 -3.78
C LEU A 88 -19.97 10.17 -2.59
N SER A 89 -19.46 9.17 -1.88
CA SER A 89 -20.02 8.73 -0.60
C SER A 89 -19.50 9.64 0.50
N LEU A 90 -20.42 10.31 1.19
CA LEU A 90 -20.15 11.36 2.15
C LEU A 90 -20.12 10.82 3.57
N THR A 91 -19.45 11.56 4.46
CA THR A 91 -19.38 11.25 5.90
C THR A 91 -20.66 11.69 6.62
N PRO A 92 -20.91 11.24 7.87
CA PRO A 92 -22.09 11.64 8.64
C PRO A 92 -22.17 13.14 8.96
N HIS A 93 -21.09 13.91 8.78
CA HIS A 93 -21.12 15.37 8.91
C HIS A 93 -22.02 16.02 7.85
N PHE A 94 -22.21 15.37 6.70
CA PHE A 94 -23.08 15.86 5.64
C PHE A 94 -24.52 15.42 5.85
N ASN A 95 -25.47 16.29 5.51
CA ASN A 95 -26.91 15.95 5.56
C ASN A 95 -27.37 15.04 4.40
N LYS A 96 -26.47 14.63 3.51
CA LYS A 96 -26.67 13.68 2.42
C LYS A 96 -25.67 12.54 2.58
N LYS A 97 -26.09 11.31 2.32
CA LYS A 97 -25.21 10.13 2.34
C LYS A 97 -24.30 10.05 1.11
N GLN A 98 -24.77 10.56 -0.03
CA GLN A 98 -24.03 10.54 -1.29
C GLN A 98 -24.54 11.61 -2.25
N VAL A 99 -23.70 11.94 -3.24
CA VAL A 99 -24.04 12.81 -4.38
C VAL A 99 -23.49 12.23 -5.67
N ASN A 100 -24.13 12.53 -6.80
CA ASN A 100 -23.58 12.18 -8.11
C ASN A 100 -22.55 13.20 -8.54
N LEU A 101 -21.44 12.76 -9.12
CA LEU A 101 -20.42 13.65 -9.67
C LEU A 101 -20.59 13.79 -11.18
N LYS A 102 -20.47 15.01 -11.68
CA LYS A 102 -20.51 15.36 -13.10
C LYS A 102 -19.20 16.03 -13.48
N PHE A 103 -18.28 15.24 -14.03
CA PHE A 103 -16.95 15.68 -14.42
C PHE A 103 -16.92 16.27 -15.83
N LYS A 104 -15.92 17.13 -16.07
CA LYS A 104 -15.54 17.55 -17.42
C LYS A 104 -14.88 16.37 -18.15
N PRO A 105 -15.01 16.25 -19.49
CA PRO A 105 -14.44 15.13 -20.26
C PRO A 105 -12.91 14.97 -20.14
N THR A 106 -12.21 16.01 -19.69
CA THR A 106 -10.75 16.02 -19.52
C THR A 106 -10.27 15.40 -18.22
N GLN A 107 -11.16 15.10 -17.26
CA GLN A 107 -10.76 14.45 -16.03
C GLN A 107 -10.34 13.01 -16.31
N THR A 108 -9.20 12.59 -15.76
CA THR A 108 -8.66 11.24 -15.88
C THR A 108 -8.03 10.81 -14.56
N GLY A 109 -7.59 9.55 -14.47
CA GLY A 109 -6.73 9.06 -13.39
C GLY A 109 -7.42 8.74 -12.06
N LEU A 110 -8.69 9.10 -11.88
CA LEU A 110 -9.44 8.79 -10.66
C LEU A 110 -9.78 7.30 -10.59
N CYS A 111 -9.69 6.76 -9.40
CA CYS A 111 -9.91 5.35 -9.12
C CYS A 111 -10.93 5.18 -8.00
N ARG A 112 -11.75 4.13 -8.14
CA ARG A 112 -12.77 3.78 -7.15
C ARG A 112 -12.11 3.55 -5.78
N GLY A 113 -12.72 4.11 -4.73
CA GLY A 113 -12.28 4.02 -3.34
C GLY A 113 -11.39 5.17 -2.88
N GLU A 114 -10.90 6.00 -3.80
CA GLU A 114 -10.07 7.15 -3.43
C GLU A 114 -10.85 8.13 -2.55
N ILE A 115 -10.16 8.71 -1.57
CA ILE A 115 -10.70 9.82 -0.81
C ILE A 115 -10.33 11.09 -1.55
N ILE A 116 -11.35 11.86 -1.92
CA ILE A 116 -11.20 13.08 -2.70
C ILE A 116 -11.99 14.21 -2.06
N ALA A 117 -11.54 15.43 -2.31
CA ALA A 117 -12.37 16.63 -2.19
C ALA A 117 -12.67 17.16 -3.58
N VAL A 118 -13.87 17.71 -3.77
CA VAL A 118 -14.28 18.34 -5.02
C VAL A 118 -14.86 19.71 -4.73
N SER A 119 -14.53 20.68 -5.59
CA SER A 119 -15.20 21.98 -5.61
C SER A 119 -16.03 22.12 -6.88
N GLY A 120 -17.18 22.78 -6.77
CA GLY A 120 -17.99 23.14 -7.93
C GLY A 120 -19.44 23.43 -7.55
N LYS A 121 -20.34 23.30 -8.52
CA LYS A 121 -21.75 23.64 -8.34
C LYS A 121 -22.59 22.43 -7.92
N TYR A 122 -23.23 22.51 -6.76
CA TYR A 122 -24.28 21.56 -6.37
C TYR A 122 -25.62 21.99 -6.97
N SER A 123 -26.34 21.09 -7.61
CA SER A 123 -27.71 21.31 -8.07
C SER A 123 -28.46 19.99 -8.21
N ASN A 124 -29.64 19.91 -7.60
CA ASN A 124 -30.56 18.76 -7.71
C ASN A 124 -29.88 17.39 -7.44
N GLY A 125 -29.04 17.29 -6.40
CA GLY A 125 -28.37 16.05 -6.03
C GLY A 125 -27.12 15.71 -6.85
N ASN A 126 -26.71 16.57 -7.78
CA ASN A 126 -25.48 16.44 -8.56
C ASN A 126 -24.48 17.52 -8.16
N VAL A 127 -23.19 17.20 -8.23
CA VAL A 127 -22.10 18.16 -8.17
C VAL A 127 -21.43 18.23 -9.54
N TYR A 128 -21.51 19.39 -10.17
CA TYR A 128 -20.79 19.71 -11.39
C TYR A 128 -19.38 20.13 -10.99
N VAL A 129 -18.43 19.24 -11.23
CA VAL A 129 -17.08 19.32 -10.67
C VAL A 129 -16.23 20.31 -11.47
N ASP A 130 -15.67 21.29 -10.78
CA ASP A 130 -14.70 22.23 -11.33
C ASP A 130 -13.27 21.86 -11.01
N GLN A 131 -13.00 21.41 -9.78
CA GLN A 131 -11.68 20.96 -9.34
C GLN A 131 -11.79 19.70 -8.49
N VAL A 132 -10.73 18.88 -8.55
CA VAL A 132 -10.58 17.66 -7.76
C VAL A 132 -9.27 17.75 -6.99
N PHE A 133 -9.30 17.37 -5.73
CA PHE A 133 -8.15 17.32 -4.83
C PHE A 133 -8.03 15.91 -4.26
N THR A 134 -6.85 15.30 -4.45
CA THR A 134 -6.59 13.89 -4.08
C THR A 134 -5.43 13.74 -3.09
N ASN A 135 -4.70 14.81 -2.79
CA ASN A 135 -3.54 14.77 -1.89
C ASN A 135 -3.95 14.80 -0.41
N CYS A 136 -4.07 13.61 0.18
CA CYS A 136 -4.37 13.36 1.59
C CYS A 136 -3.11 13.30 2.48
N ARG A 137 -1.91 13.58 1.98
CA ARG A 137 -0.70 13.66 2.83
C ARG A 137 -0.77 14.88 3.73
N LYS A 138 -0.33 14.77 4.99
CA LYS A 138 -0.21 15.93 5.92
C LYS A 138 0.97 16.85 5.56
N LYS A 139 2.08 16.27 5.06
CA LYS A 139 3.28 17.00 4.64
C LYS A 139 4.03 16.19 3.57
N ASN A 140 5.02 16.80 2.92
CA ASN A 140 5.96 16.03 2.11
C ASN A 140 6.97 15.31 3.03
N PRO A 141 7.60 14.21 2.56
CA PRO A 141 8.76 13.66 3.25
C PRO A 141 9.85 14.71 3.42
N GLU A 142 10.67 14.55 4.46
CA GLU A 142 11.80 15.44 4.72
C GLU A 142 12.89 15.25 3.67
N SER A 143 13.74 16.26 3.46
CA SER A 143 14.83 16.13 2.50
C SER A 143 15.87 15.13 3.03
N ILE A 144 16.34 14.25 2.14
CA ILE A 144 17.37 13.27 2.47
C ILE A 144 18.72 13.99 2.61
N PRO A 145 19.44 13.85 3.74
CA PRO A 145 20.74 14.48 3.91
C PRO A 145 21.76 13.99 2.87
N GLU A 146 22.59 14.90 2.35
CA GLU A 146 23.66 14.55 1.40
C GLU A 146 24.67 13.53 1.98
N THR A 147 24.82 13.52 3.31
CA THR A 147 25.71 12.56 4.00
C THR A 147 25.13 11.14 4.07
N PHE A 148 23.86 10.94 3.73
CA PHE A 148 23.23 9.63 3.78
C PHE A 148 23.59 8.81 2.54
N ASN A 149 24.34 7.74 2.77
CA ASN A 149 24.73 6.77 1.76
C ASN A 149 24.31 5.38 2.23
N SER A 150 23.52 4.69 1.44
CA SER A 150 23.07 3.34 1.78
C SER A 150 22.51 2.58 0.58
N THR A 151 22.64 1.26 0.59
CA THR A 151 21.97 0.36 -0.35
C THR A 151 20.87 -0.41 0.38
N ILE A 152 19.62 -0.17 -0.02
CA ILE A 152 18.45 -0.95 0.41
C ILE A 152 18.10 -1.95 -0.69
N LEU A 153 18.04 -3.22 -0.34
CA LEU A 153 17.62 -4.29 -1.23
C LEU A 153 16.16 -4.65 -0.96
N VAL A 154 15.38 -4.83 -2.02
CA VAL A 154 14.02 -5.36 -1.93
C VAL A 154 13.88 -6.57 -2.84
N CYS A 155 13.36 -7.66 -2.30
CA CYS A 155 13.02 -8.86 -3.04
C CYS A 155 11.56 -9.23 -2.77
N THR A 156 10.86 -9.73 -3.79
CA THR A 156 9.44 -10.02 -3.72
C THR A 156 9.19 -11.43 -4.21
N GLY A 157 8.39 -12.17 -3.44
CA GLY A 157 8.08 -13.55 -3.73
C GLY A 157 7.18 -13.77 -4.95
N PRO A 158 6.82 -15.04 -5.26
CA PRO A 158 7.27 -16.24 -4.56
C PRO A 158 8.78 -16.48 -4.69
N TYR A 159 9.35 -17.24 -3.76
CA TYR A 159 10.80 -17.52 -3.68
C TYR A 159 11.15 -18.96 -4.04
N ILE A 160 10.22 -19.89 -3.82
CA ILE A 160 10.35 -21.31 -4.16
C ILE A 160 9.12 -21.81 -4.92
N ASN A 161 9.34 -22.83 -5.74
CA ASN A 161 8.26 -23.63 -6.33
C ASN A 161 8.47 -25.13 -6.06
N ASP A 162 9.67 -25.63 -6.30
CA ASP A 162 9.99 -27.06 -6.35
C ASP A 162 11.24 -27.50 -5.60
N SER A 163 12.18 -26.59 -5.33
CA SER A 163 13.40 -26.89 -4.54
C SER A 163 13.87 -25.70 -3.70
N LEU A 164 14.46 -26.00 -2.53
CA LEU A 164 15.17 -25.03 -1.69
C LEU A 164 16.50 -24.55 -2.32
N ASP A 165 17.04 -25.27 -3.31
CA ASP A 165 18.29 -24.85 -3.99
C ASP A 165 18.17 -23.45 -4.61
N GLN A 166 16.97 -23.11 -5.10
CA GLN A 166 16.69 -21.80 -5.69
C GLN A 166 16.91 -20.65 -4.68
N ILE A 167 16.52 -20.85 -3.42
CA ILE A 167 16.67 -19.80 -2.41
C ILE A 167 18.07 -19.73 -1.83
N ILE A 168 18.79 -20.86 -1.78
CA ILE A 168 20.19 -20.88 -1.40
C ILE A 168 21.01 -20.09 -2.44
N LEU A 169 20.76 -20.34 -3.73
CA LEU A 169 21.38 -19.58 -4.82
C LEU A 169 21.00 -18.10 -4.80
N LEU A 170 19.73 -17.78 -4.52
CA LEU A 170 19.30 -16.39 -4.33
C LEU A 170 20.03 -15.75 -3.16
N ASN A 171 20.02 -16.35 -1.96
CA ASN A 171 20.69 -15.82 -0.78
C ASN A 171 22.18 -15.55 -1.07
N HIS A 172 22.89 -16.46 -1.74
CA HIS A 172 24.28 -16.24 -2.12
C HIS A 172 24.47 -14.98 -2.98
N LYS A 173 23.56 -14.71 -3.93
CA LYS A 173 23.58 -13.47 -4.73
C LYS A 173 23.30 -12.23 -3.86
N LEU A 174 22.32 -12.32 -2.97
CA LEU A 174 21.96 -11.21 -2.07
C LEU A 174 23.12 -10.85 -1.13
N VAL A 175 23.81 -11.86 -0.59
CA VAL A 175 24.99 -11.69 0.26
C VAL A 175 26.14 -11.04 -0.51
N GLN A 176 26.35 -11.41 -1.78
CA GLN A 176 27.38 -10.80 -2.63
C GLN A 176 27.13 -9.31 -2.91
N ILE A 177 25.87 -8.90 -3.00
CA ILE A 177 25.49 -7.48 -3.14
C ILE A 177 25.86 -6.69 -1.87
N ASN A 178 25.85 -7.36 -0.71
CA ASN A 178 26.17 -6.77 0.59
C ASN A 178 25.35 -5.49 0.88
N PRO A 179 24.00 -5.57 0.86
CA PRO A 179 23.15 -4.43 1.18
C PRO A 179 23.26 -4.04 2.66
N ASP A 180 22.97 -2.77 2.96
CA ASP A 180 22.95 -2.29 4.35
C ASP A 180 21.63 -2.62 5.07
N PHE A 181 20.56 -2.85 4.30
CA PHE A 181 19.21 -3.16 4.74
C PHE A 181 18.47 -3.96 3.68
N THR A 182 17.66 -4.94 4.10
CA THR A 182 16.92 -5.81 3.17
C THR A 182 15.45 -5.89 3.54
N ILE A 183 14.57 -5.80 2.54
CA ILE A 183 13.13 -6.00 2.68
C ILE A 183 12.73 -7.19 1.80
N PHE A 184 12.07 -8.17 2.40
CA PHE A 184 11.46 -9.29 1.70
C PHE A 184 9.94 -9.15 1.76
N LEU A 185 9.31 -9.04 0.60
CA LEU A 185 7.86 -9.06 0.46
C LEU A 185 7.39 -10.48 0.10
N GLY A 186 6.32 -10.94 0.73
CA GLY A 186 5.69 -12.21 0.39
C GLY A 186 5.15 -12.24 -1.06
N PRO A 187 4.60 -13.39 -1.48
CA PRO A 187 4.47 -14.61 -0.68
C PRO A 187 5.81 -15.32 -0.49
N PHE A 188 6.10 -15.77 0.72
CA PHE A 188 7.20 -16.69 1.02
C PHE A 188 6.90 -18.08 0.48
N LEU A 189 5.64 -18.49 0.60
CA LEU A 189 5.17 -19.78 0.14
C LEU A 189 3.73 -19.66 -0.37
N THR A 190 3.48 -20.14 -1.59
CA THR A 190 2.16 -20.14 -2.21
C THR A 190 1.48 -21.50 -2.10
N GLU A 191 0.15 -21.52 -2.23
CA GLU A 191 -0.66 -22.75 -2.24
C GLU A 191 -0.26 -23.73 -3.35
N ASP A 192 0.31 -23.22 -4.43
CA ASP A 192 0.75 -24.02 -5.57
C ASP A 192 2.20 -24.55 -5.45
N CYS A 193 2.85 -24.39 -4.29
CA CYS A 193 4.19 -24.94 -4.08
C CYS A 193 4.19 -26.47 -4.10
N SER A 194 4.96 -27.06 -5.01
CA SER A 194 5.00 -28.50 -5.23
C SER A 194 5.61 -29.28 -4.06
N ILE A 195 6.49 -28.67 -3.26
CA ILE A 195 7.05 -29.28 -2.04
C ILE A 195 5.92 -29.60 -1.04
N ILE A 196 4.96 -28.69 -0.89
CA ILE A 196 3.79 -28.84 -0.02
C ILE A 196 2.81 -29.85 -0.62
N MET A 197 2.52 -29.76 -1.92
CA MET A 197 1.57 -30.68 -2.58
C MET A 197 2.00 -32.15 -2.51
N ASN A 198 3.30 -32.41 -2.41
CA ASN A 198 3.87 -33.75 -2.32
C ASN A 198 4.03 -34.26 -0.88
N PHE A 199 3.50 -33.53 0.10
CA PHE A 199 3.51 -33.94 1.51
C PHE A 199 2.95 -35.38 1.66
N GLY A 200 3.78 -36.26 2.23
CA GLY A 200 3.44 -37.68 2.46
C GLY A 200 3.72 -38.66 1.33
N LYS A 201 4.41 -38.27 0.24
CA LYS A 201 4.66 -39.15 -0.94
C LYS A 201 6.13 -39.48 -1.26
N GLU A 202 7.03 -39.40 -0.27
CA GLU A 202 8.51 -39.60 -0.31
C GLU A 202 9.33 -38.29 -0.39
N GLY A 203 10.23 -38.08 0.59
CA GLY A 203 11.05 -36.86 0.76
C GLY A 203 10.93 -36.21 2.16
N PRO A 204 11.73 -35.18 2.50
CA PRO A 204 11.52 -34.40 3.73
C PRO A 204 10.13 -33.77 3.69
N CYS A 205 9.31 -34.10 4.68
CA CYS A 205 7.94 -33.63 4.80
C CYS A 205 7.93 -32.31 5.59
N TYR A 206 7.70 -31.19 4.92
CA TYR A 206 7.45 -29.91 5.58
C TYR A 206 5.96 -29.60 5.56
N ASP A 207 5.39 -29.24 6.71
CA ASP A 207 4.14 -28.49 6.69
C ASP A 207 4.39 -27.05 6.22
N ALA A 208 3.31 -26.32 5.93
CA ALA A 208 3.34 -24.97 5.41
C ALA A 208 4.14 -24.01 6.30
N ASP A 209 3.94 -24.10 7.61
CA ASP A 209 4.54 -23.19 8.58
C ASP A 209 6.04 -23.46 8.70
N THR A 210 6.43 -24.73 8.82
CA THR A 210 7.84 -25.14 8.89
C THR A 210 8.58 -24.76 7.60
N LEU A 211 7.99 -24.96 6.42
CA LEU A 211 8.63 -24.58 5.17
C LEU A 211 8.76 -23.06 5.02
N THR A 212 7.75 -22.31 5.44
CA THR A 212 7.78 -20.84 5.45
C THR A 212 8.91 -20.34 6.34
N GLU A 213 9.06 -20.90 7.55
CA GLU A 213 10.16 -20.57 8.46
C GLU A 213 11.53 -20.91 7.86
N GLU A 214 11.67 -22.08 7.25
CA GLU A 214 12.92 -22.49 6.58
C GLU A 214 13.31 -21.52 5.46
N VAL A 215 12.34 -21.10 4.64
CA VAL A 215 12.56 -20.11 3.57
C VAL A 215 13.04 -18.77 4.15
N ILE A 216 12.36 -18.27 5.19
CA ILE A 216 12.74 -17.02 5.87
C ILE A 216 14.15 -17.13 6.45
N GLN A 217 14.46 -18.24 7.13
CA GLN A 217 15.76 -18.49 7.72
C GLN A 217 16.85 -18.47 6.66
N ILE A 218 16.73 -19.25 5.58
CA ILE A 218 17.73 -19.28 4.50
C ILE A 218 17.90 -17.91 3.85
N LEU A 219 16.80 -17.20 3.56
CA LEU A 219 16.89 -15.85 2.99
C LEU A 219 17.62 -14.87 3.93
N SER A 220 17.42 -14.99 5.25
CA SER A 220 18.03 -14.11 6.25
C SER A 220 19.51 -14.39 6.52
N GLN A 221 20.01 -15.59 6.17
CA GLN A 221 21.37 -16.01 6.49
C GLN A 221 22.41 -15.04 5.93
N ASN A 222 23.34 -14.60 6.79
CA ASN A 222 24.45 -13.71 6.46
C ASN A 222 24.05 -12.33 5.90
N LEU A 223 22.77 -11.96 5.93
CA LEU A 223 22.30 -10.61 5.65
C LEU A 223 22.17 -9.81 6.93
N LYS A 224 22.29 -8.48 6.80
CA LYS A 224 22.13 -7.54 7.92
C LYS A 224 20.75 -6.90 7.83
N ASN A 225 20.09 -6.78 8.99
CA ASN A 225 18.88 -5.99 9.16
C ASN A 225 17.79 -6.35 8.13
N SER A 226 17.38 -7.61 8.09
CA SER A 226 16.34 -8.05 7.16
C SER A 226 14.94 -7.88 7.77
N VAL A 227 14.00 -7.38 6.99
CA VAL A 227 12.57 -7.30 7.37
C VAL A 227 11.75 -8.16 6.42
N PHE A 228 10.90 -9.00 6.98
CA PHE A 228 10.02 -9.91 6.26
C PHE A 228 8.56 -9.45 6.43
N ILE A 229 7.89 -9.21 5.32
CA ILE A 229 6.51 -8.71 5.25
C ILE A 229 5.67 -9.75 4.50
N PRO A 230 4.69 -10.42 5.13
CA PRO A 230 3.88 -11.44 4.50
C PRO A 230 2.92 -10.85 3.47
N SER A 231 2.52 -11.63 2.47
CA SER A 231 1.43 -11.27 1.57
C SER A 231 0.15 -12.05 1.91
N PRO A 232 -1.02 -11.60 1.46
CA PRO A 232 -2.23 -12.42 1.51
C PRO A 232 -2.11 -13.70 0.68
N ASP A 233 -1.12 -13.82 -0.20
CA ASP A 233 -0.92 -15.03 -0.99
C ASP A 233 -0.13 -16.11 -0.23
N ASP A 234 0.45 -15.77 0.94
CA ASP A 234 1.13 -16.72 1.81
C ASP A 234 0.18 -17.82 2.29
N ILE A 235 0.56 -19.08 2.11
CA ILE A 235 -0.26 -20.24 2.52
C ILE A 235 -0.41 -20.33 4.05
N SER A 236 0.64 -19.97 4.80
CA SER A 236 0.66 -19.95 6.28
C SER A 236 0.02 -18.70 6.88
N GLY A 237 -0.38 -17.73 6.05
CA GLY A 237 -0.89 -16.44 6.49
C GLY A 237 -2.41 -16.31 6.43
N LEU A 238 -2.93 -15.29 7.11
CA LEU A 238 -4.31 -14.85 6.88
C LEU A 238 -4.40 -14.14 5.52
N LYS A 239 -5.41 -14.53 4.73
CA LYS A 239 -5.69 -13.98 3.38
C LYS A 239 -6.32 -12.57 3.45
N ILE A 240 -5.68 -11.64 4.17
CA ILE A 240 -6.24 -10.33 4.53
C ILE A 240 -5.21 -9.20 4.53
N ILE A 241 -5.67 -7.96 4.41
CA ILE A 241 -4.89 -6.72 4.50
C ILE A 241 -5.68 -5.67 5.32
N PRO A 242 -5.13 -5.07 6.37
CA PRO A 242 -3.84 -5.39 6.96
C PRO A 242 -3.83 -6.83 7.51
N GLY A 243 -2.66 -7.46 7.51
CA GLY A 243 -2.46 -8.82 7.99
C GLY A 243 -1.35 -8.90 9.06
N PRO A 244 -1.42 -9.87 9.98
CA PRO A 244 -0.41 -10.07 11.01
C PRO A 244 0.89 -10.65 10.42
N ARG A 245 1.95 -10.70 11.24
CA ARG A 245 3.17 -11.43 10.90
C ARG A 245 2.90 -12.94 10.77
N ILE A 246 3.61 -13.62 9.89
CA ILE A 246 3.46 -15.07 9.63
C ILE A 246 4.47 -15.95 10.36
N SER A 247 5.50 -15.35 10.95
CA SER A 247 6.54 -16.07 11.70
C SER A 247 7.08 -15.15 12.79
N ASP A 248 7.71 -15.74 13.80
CA ASP A 248 8.45 -14.98 14.79
C ASP A 248 9.75 -14.42 14.19
N GLY A 249 10.18 -13.26 14.71
CA GLY A 249 11.46 -12.67 14.32
C GLY A 249 12.65 -13.45 14.89
N GLY A 250 13.82 -13.29 14.26
CA GLY A 250 15.08 -13.85 14.73
C GLY A 250 15.98 -12.81 15.39
N LEU A 251 17.21 -13.22 15.74
CA LEU A 251 18.22 -12.31 16.28
C LEU A 251 18.74 -11.30 15.24
N THR A 252 18.71 -11.67 13.95
CA THR A 252 19.30 -10.91 12.84
C THR A 252 18.28 -10.37 11.84
N TYR A 253 17.00 -10.72 12.02
CA TYR A 253 15.90 -10.31 11.15
C TYR A 253 14.61 -10.07 11.94
N SER A 254 13.66 -9.35 11.35
CA SER A 254 12.35 -9.10 11.92
C SER A 254 11.26 -9.56 10.97
N CYS A 255 10.26 -10.24 11.50
CA CYS A 255 9.01 -10.55 10.80
C CYS A 255 7.94 -9.58 11.28
N THR A 256 7.23 -8.97 10.34
CA THR A 256 6.27 -7.87 10.58
C THR A 256 4.93 -8.18 9.96
N GLY A 257 3.90 -7.37 10.28
CA GLY A 257 2.64 -7.42 9.55
C GLY A 257 2.72 -6.79 8.16
N ASN A 258 1.60 -6.80 7.45
CA ASN A 258 1.45 -6.23 6.11
C ASN A 258 0.27 -5.26 6.10
N PRO A 259 0.45 -3.96 5.80
CA PRO A 259 1.69 -3.27 5.46
C PRO A 259 2.63 -3.11 6.65
N CYS A 260 3.88 -2.73 6.39
CA CYS A 260 4.86 -2.35 7.38
C CYS A 260 5.38 -0.94 7.13
N GLN A 261 5.56 -0.16 8.19
CA GLN A 261 6.18 1.16 8.13
C GLN A 261 7.55 1.10 8.80
N ILE A 262 8.59 1.44 8.05
CA ILE A 262 9.98 1.26 8.42
C ILE A 262 10.66 2.62 8.40
N ARG A 263 11.29 3.00 9.51
CA ARG A 263 12.25 4.10 9.51
C ARG A 263 13.66 3.54 9.48
N TYR A 264 14.40 3.83 8.42
CA TYR A 264 15.79 3.46 8.23
C TYR A 264 16.66 4.72 8.11
N GLY A 265 17.22 5.15 9.24
CA GLY A 265 17.98 6.40 9.31
C GLY A 265 17.08 7.63 9.05
N PRO A 266 17.42 8.50 8.08
CA PRO A 266 16.57 9.63 7.69
C PRO A 266 15.39 9.21 6.79
N ILE A 267 15.36 7.98 6.30
CA ILE A 267 14.36 7.51 5.33
C ILE A 267 13.19 6.87 6.06
N ASP A 268 11.99 7.37 5.79
CA ASP A 268 10.72 6.69 6.05
C ASP A 268 10.31 5.86 4.82
N ILE A 269 10.02 4.59 5.02
CA ILE A 269 9.64 3.60 4.01
C ILE A 269 8.26 3.04 4.39
N TYR A 270 7.38 2.96 3.41
CA TYR A 270 6.12 2.25 3.53
C TYR A 270 6.18 1.04 2.59
N SER A 271 5.98 -0.16 3.12
CA SER A 271 6.09 -1.40 2.36
C SER A 271 4.83 -2.24 2.50
N ILE A 272 4.29 -2.71 1.39
CA ILE A 272 3.10 -3.55 1.34
C ILE A 272 3.31 -4.72 0.38
N ALA A 273 3.19 -5.95 0.86
CA ALA A 273 3.32 -7.13 0.02
C ALA A 273 1.97 -7.43 -0.66
N PHE A 274 1.57 -6.54 -1.57
CA PHE A 274 0.30 -6.61 -2.29
C PHE A 274 0.37 -5.87 -3.62
N GLN A 275 -0.31 -6.39 -4.65
CA GLN A 275 -0.39 -5.86 -6.03
C GLN A 275 -1.22 -4.58 -6.15
N SER A 276 -0.88 -3.60 -5.31
CA SER A 276 -1.71 -2.43 -5.05
C SER A 276 -1.96 -1.60 -6.31
N MET A 277 -0.93 -1.40 -7.15
CA MET A 277 -1.08 -0.66 -8.41
C MET A 277 -1.85 -1.42 -9.48
N ASP A 278 -1.65 -2.74 -9.60
CA ASP A 278 -2.35 -3.54 -10.61
C ASP A 278 -3.87 -3.52 -10.35
N TYR A 279 -4.27 -3.70 -9.09
CA TYR A 279 -5.66 -3.59 -8.67
C TYR A 279 -6.22 -2.16 -8.76
N LEU A 280 -5.39 -1.13 -8.51
CA LEU A 280 -5.83 0.25 -8.74
C LEU A 280 -6.15 0.48 -10.21
N ILE A 281 -5.27 0.07 -11.13
CA ILE A 281 -5.46 0.21 -12.58
C ILE A 281 -6.80 -0.38 -13.05
N GLU A 282 -7.19 -1.54 -12.52
CA GLU A 282 -8.48 -2.18 -12.81
C GLU A 282 -9.69 -1.36 -12.33
N ASN A 283 -9.50 -0.58 -11.26
CA ASN A 283 -10.53 0.24 -10.62
C ASN A 283 -10.49 1.72 -11.03
N CYS A 284 -9.60 2.11 -11.95
CA CYS A 284 -9.50 3.48 -12.44
C CYS A 284 -10.41 3.75 -13.64
N CYS A 285 -10.89 4.99 -13.76
CA CYS A 285 -11.70 5.43 -14.90
C CYS A 285 -10.90 5.44 -16.21
N SER A 286 -9.57 5.44 -16.13
CA SER A 286 -8.60 5.34 -17.22
C SER A 286 -7.62 4.20 -16.99
N LYS A 287 -6.95 3.72 -18.05
CA LYS A 287 -5.91 2.68 -17.93
C LYS A 287 -4.66 3.12 -17.14
N THR A 288 -4.49 4.42 -16.96
CA THR A 288 -3.38 5.01 -16.22
C THR A 288 -3.98 5.72 -14.99
N PRO A 289 -3.60 5.32 -13.77
CA PRO A 289 -3.96 6.03 -12.54
C PRO A 289 -3.37 7.44 -12.53
N GLU A 290 -3.86 8.29 -11.65
CA GLU A 290 -3.23 9.59 -11.40
C GLU A 290 -1.77 9.41 -10.94
N GLU A 291 -0.88 10.27 -11.43
CA GLU A 291 0.52 10.28 -10.98
C GLU A 291 0.60 10.42 -9.46
N GLY A 292 1.39 9.54 -8.82
CA GLY A 292 1.59 9.55 -7.39
C GLY A 292 0.37 9.16 -6.56
N ILE A 293 -0.63 8.45 -7.11
CA ILE A 293 -1.86 8.06 -6.39
C ILE A 293 -1.62 7.46 -5.00
N LEU A 294 -0.71 6.49 -4.87
CA LEU A 294 -0.36 5.88 -3.57
C LEU A 294 0.27 6.89 -2.59
N ALA A 295 1.12 7.78 -3.11
CA ALA A 295 1.75 8.84 -2.32
C ALA A 295 0.70 9.88 -1.88
N LYS A 296 -0.16 10.35 -2.79
CA LYS A 296 -1.26 11.29 -2.54
C LYS A 296 -2.22 10.77 -1.49
N GLN A 297 -2.66 9.52 -1.64
CA GLN A 297 -3.57 8.88 -0.70
C GLN A 297 -2.85 8.42 0.59
N CYS A 298 -1.52 8.49 0.64
CA CYS A 298 -0.72 8.15 1.82
C CYS A 298 -1.10 6.79 2.41
N SER A 299 -1.47 5.83 1.55
CA SER A 299 -2.11 4.58 1.95
C SER A 299 -1.71 3.42 1.04
N GLY A 300 -1.54 2.24 1.65
CA GLY A 300 -1.25 0.94 1.02
C GLY A 300 -2.12 0.64 -0.18
N TYR A 301 -3.40 0.95 -0.06
CA TYR A 301 -4.37 0.68 -1.10
C TYR A 301 -5.61 1.56 -0.91
N PRO A 302 -5.78 2.61 -1.72
CA PRO A 302 -6.92 3.52 -1.60
C PRO A 302 -8.14 3.04 -2.39
N SER A 303 -8.30 1.74 -2.65
CA SER A 303 -9.42 1.20 -3.44
C SER A 303 -10.21 0.15 -2.64
N VAL A 304 -11.29 -0.37 -3.23
CA VAL A 304 -12.12 -1.43 -2.65
C VAL A 304 -11.55 -2.79 -3.10
N HIS A 305 -11.22 -3.67 -2.16
CA HIS A 305 -10.77 -5.04 -2.47
C HIS A 305 -11.31 -6.06 -1.44
N PRO A 306 -11.61 -7.32 -1.84
CA PRO A 306 -12.09 -8.36 -0.92
C PRO A 306 -11.13 -8.74 0.22
N TYR A 307 -9.82 -8.63 0.00
CA TYR A 307 -8.83 -8.90 1.05
C TYR A 307 -8.75 -7.80 2.12
N ILE A 308 -9.37 -6.64 1.90
CA ILE A 308 -9.25 -5.54 2.87
C ILE A 308 -10.17 -5.75 4.06
N GLN A 309 -9.58 -5.71 5.26
CA GLN A 309 -10.29 -5.64 6.52
C GLN A 309 -10.56 -4.19 6.86
N TYR A 310 -11.76 -3.73 6.52
CA TYR A 310 -12.14 -2.33 6.62
C TYR A 310 -12.21 -1.80 8.05
N ASN A 311 -12.39 -2.66 9.05
CA ASN A 311 -12.27 -2.30 10.46
C ASN A 311 -10.84 -1.94 10.88
N ASN A 312 -9.83 -2.36 10.11
CA ASN A 312 -8.43 -2.01 10.35
C ASN A 312 -7.86 -1.13 9.23
N ILE A 313 -8.72 -0.42 8.48
CA ILE A 313 -8.29 0.40 7.33
C ILE A 313 -7.29 1.50 7.72
N SER A 314 -7.33 1.98 8.96
CA SER A 314 -6.38 2.95 9.50
C SER A 314 -4.93 2.45 9.49
N ASP A 315 -4.70 1.14 9.55
CA ASP A 315 -3.35 0.56 9.48
C ASP A 315 -2.79 0.56 8.05
N LEU A 316 -3.65 0.70 7.04
CA LEU A 316 -3.22 0.93 5.66
C LEU A 316 -2.72 2.34 5.42
N LYS A 317 -2.88 3.24 6.39
CA LYS A 317 -2.40 4.61 6.29
C LYS A 317 -0.95 4.70 6.75
N ALA A 318 -0.12 5.36 5.95
CA ALA A 318 1.21 5.74 6.39
C ALA A 318 1.12 6.83 7.48
N LYS A 319 1.69 6.57 8.66
CA LYS A 319 1.75 7.50 9.79
C LYS A 319 2.63 8.71 9.50
N ARG A 320 3.58 8.55 8.57
CA ARG A 320 4.43 9.60 8.01
C ARG A 320 4.43 9.47 6.50
N SER A 321 4.64 10.58 5.81
CA SER A 321 4.77 10.58 4.35
C SER A 321 6.08 9.89 3.98
N PRO A 322 6.03 8.75 3.27
CA PRO A 322 7.21 7.96 3.00
C PRO A 322 8.07 8.60 1.91
N HIS A 323 9.36 8.37 1.97
CA HIS A 323 10.28 8.62 0.85
C HIS A 323 10.19 7.49 -0.16
N LEU A 324 10.05 6.25 0.31
CA LEU A 324 9.86 5.06 -0.52
C LEU A 324 8.51 4.42 -0.23
N PHE A 325 7.71 4.21 -1.27
CA PHE A 325 6.49 3.43 -1.21
C PHE A 325 6.67 2.14 -2.02
N ILE A 326 6.90 1.03 -1.36
CA ILE A 326 7.34 -0.22 -1.97
C ILE A 326 6.18 -1.21 -1.98
N TYR A 327 5.85 -1.76 -3.14
CA TYR A 327 4.78 -2.74 -3.28
C TYR A 327 5.19 -3.91 -4.18
N SER A 328 4.56 -5.07 -4.00
CA SER A 328 4.64 -6.18 -4.94
C SER A 328 3.93 -5.79 -6.24
N GLY A 329 4.54 -5.92 -7.41
CA GLY A 329 3.89 -5.50 -8.66
C GLY A 329 4.80 -5.55 -9.88
N ASN A 330 4.43 -4.84 -10.95
CA ASN A 330 5.27 -4.74 -12.14
C ASN A 330 6.55 -3.94 -11.90
N GLN A 331 7.56 -4.16 -12.73
CA GLN A 331 8.84 -3.45 -12.65
C GLN A 331 8.69 -1.97 -13.07
N GLU A 332 8.43 -1.10 -12.10
CA GLU A 332 8.21 0.33 -12.35
C GLU A 332 8.61 1.17 -11.13
N HIS A 333 8.86 2.46 -11.37
CA HIS A 333 8.87 3.44 -10.29
C HIS A 333 8.29 4.77 -10.77
N LEU A 334 7.65 5.49 -9.87
CA LEU A 334 7.05 6.80 -10.10
C LEU A 334 7.46 7.73 -8.97
N GLU A 335 8.04 8.88 -9.32
CA GLU A 335 8.39 9.90 -8.34
C GLU A 335 7.30 10.97 -8.28
N TRP A 336 6.87 11.31 -7.07
CA TRP A 336 5.93 12.39 -6.86
C TRP A 336 6.22 13.13 -5.55
N ASN A 337 6.63 14.40 -5.68
CA ASN A 337 6.84 15.34 -4.57
C ASN A 337 7.64 14.71 -3.40
N GLY A 338 8.81 14.16 -3.72
CA GLY A 338 9.76 13.58 -2.75
C GLY A 338 9.45 12.14 -2.31
N THR A 339 8.34 11.54 -2.76
CA THR A 339 8.04 10.12 -2.56
C THR A 339 8.26 9.37 -3.86
N THR A 340 8.99 8.26 -3.82
CA THR A 340 9.13 7.34 -4.95
C THR A 340 8.35 6.06 -4.67
N SER A 341 7.30 5.82 -5.46
CA SER A 341 6.57 4.56 -5.47
C SER A 341 7.29 3.55 -6.35
N ILE A 342 7.47 2.32 -5.88
CA ILE A 342 8.29 1.29 -6.52
C ILE A 342 7.53 -0.03 -6.57
N GLY A 343 7.23 -0.48 -7.78
CA GLY A 343 6.69 -1.81 -8.04
C GLY A 343 7.82 -2.82 -8.16
N THR A 344 7.80 -3.83 -7.29
CA THR A 344 8.84 -4.84 -7.18
C THR A 344 8.35 -6.16 -7.77
N PRO A 345 8.94 -6.64 -8.88
CA PRO A 345 8.45 -7.84 -9.54
C PRO A 345 8.75 -9.09 -8.75
N SER A 346 7.89 -10.09 -8.93
CA SER A 346 8.09 -11.44 -8.40
C SER A 346 9.43 -12.01 -8.88
N PHE A 347 10.24 -12.50 -7.93
CA PHE A 347 11.55 -13.06 -8.21
C PHE A 347 11.45 -14.28 -9.14
N LEU A 348 10.58 -15.25 -8.87
CA LEU A 348 10.46 -16.42 -9.74
C LEU A 348 10.03 -16.09 -11.17
N LYS A 349 9.21 -15.05 -11.36
CA LYS A 349 8.72 -14.67 -12.70
C LYS A 349 9.74 -13.83 -13.48
N SER A 350 10.47 -12.96 -12.79
CA SER A 350 11.34 -11.97 -13.44
C SER A 350 12.83 -12.28 -13.32
N ASN A 351 13.22 -13.09 -12.34
CA ASN A 351 14.59 -13.27 -11.85
C ASN A 351 15.28 -11.92 -11.56
N LYS A 352 14.52 -10.94 -11.07
CA LYS A 352 15.01 -9.61 -10.71
C LYS A 352 14.78 -9.31 -9.24
N ILE A 353 15.65 -8.47 -8.69
CA ILE A 353 15.52 -7.83 -7.39
C ILE A 353 15.58 -6.31 -7.58
N THR A 354 15.13 -5.56 -6.59
CA THR A 354 15.16 -4.09 -6.63
C THR A 354 16.23 -3.57 -5.69
N LEU A 355 17.11 -2.70 -6.20
CA LEU A 355 18.12 -2.00 -5.42
C LEU A 355 17.78 -0.51 -5.38
N CYS A 356 17.64 0.02 -4.17
CA CYS A 356 17.49 1.44 -3.90
C CYS A 356 18.81 1.96 -3.33
N GLN A 357 19.57 2.67 -4.17
CA GLN A 357 20.88 3.22 -3.81
C GLN A 357 20.74 4.69 -3.47
N PHE A 358 20.97 5.02 -2.21
CA PHE A 358 21.06 6.39 -1.75
C PHE A 358 22.51 6.85 -1.79
N LYS A 359 22.76 7.94 -2.51
CA LYS A 359 24.07 8.58 -2.58
C LYS A 359 23.93 10.09 -2.74
N ASP A 360 24.66 10.84 -1.92
CA ASP A 360 24.68 12.31 -1.98
C ASP A 360 23.26 12.93 -1.95
N GLY A 361 22.38 12.37 -1.12
CA GLY A 361 20.99 12.82 -0.97
C GLY A 361 20.05 12.44 -2.11
N LYS A 362 20.52 11.65 -3.09
CA LYS A 362 19.74 11.20 -4.25
C LYS A 362 19.47 9.71 -4.19
N LEU A 363 18.34 9.30 -4.74
CA LEU A 363 17.93 7.91 -4.91
C LEU A 363 18.17 7.48 -6.36
N ASP A 364 18.86 6.36 -6.54
CA ASP A 364 18.91 5.60 -7.79
C ASP A 364 18.23 4.24 -7.59
N ILE A 365 17.40 3.83 -8.57
CA ILE A 365 16.65 2.58 -8.50
C ILE A 365 17.08 1.69 -9.66
N GLN A 366 17.54 0.48 -9.32
CA GLN A 366 17.95 -0.52 -10.29
C GLN A 366 17.16 -1.81 -10.08
N PHE A 367 16.83 -2.47 -11.20
CA PHE A 367 16.26 -3.81 -11.20
C PHE A 367 17.29 -4.76 -11.80
N VAL A 368 17.92 -5.57 -10.95
CA VAL A 368 19.10 -6.38 -11.30
C VAL A 368 18.83 -7.87 -11.22
#